data_AF-A0A821LQ59-F1
#
_entry.id   AF-A0A821LQ59-F1
#
_cell.length_a   1.000
_cell.length_b   1.000
_cell.length_c   1.000
_cell.angle_alpha   90.00
_cell.angle_beta   90.00
_cell.angle_gamma   90.00
#
_symmetry.space_group_name_H-M   'P 1'
#
loop_
_entity.id
_entity.type
_entity.pdbx_description
1 polymer ?
#
loop_
_entity_poly.entity_id
_entity_poly.type
_entity_poly.pdbx_seq_one_letter_code
_entity_poly.pdbx_strand_id
1 'polypeptide(L)'
;QLEEWYTNINEKSNDSKEAEQLWTQLENLTQPYVFELCEQLRLLLEPTQRSKYSGDYRTGKRLNMKRIISYIASDFRKDRIWLRRSKPSKRQYQLILAIDDSQSMDNLQVKRLALESLILLGQTLNLLDVGQFGIVSFGQYITMLQPLSQNFNHQNGIQVLERLKFDQTKTLLAD
;
A
#
# COMPACT_ATOMS: atom_id res chain seq x y z
N GLN A 1 1.23 4.61 30.25
CA GLN A 1 0.28 5.28 29.35
C GLN A 1 -0.01 4.42 28.12
N LEU A 2 0.94 4.17 27.19
CA LEU A 2 0.69 3.29 26.03
C LEU A 2 0.40 1.81 26.40
N GLU A 3 1.18 1.22 27.31
CA GLU A 3 0.97 -0.17 27.78
C GLU A 3 -0.42 -0.39 28.39
N GLU A 4 -0.91 0.60 29.14
CA GLU A 4 -2.24 0.59 29.74
C GLU A 4 -3.35 0.73 28.68
N TRP A 5 -3.05 1.37 27.54
CA TRP A 5 -3.99 1.44 26.43
C TRP A 5 -4.07 0.10 25.69
N TYR A 6 -2.94 -0.53 25.36
CA TYR A 6 -2.95 -1.83 24.69
C TYR A 6 -3.65 -2.92 25.51
N THR A 7 -3.56 -2.82 26.84
CA THR A 7 -4.28 -3.70 27.77
C THR A 7 -5.80 -3.48 27.69
N ASN A 8 -6.24 -2.21 27.60
CA ASN A 8 -7.66 -1.83 27.65
C ASN A 8 -8.21 -1.40 26.29
N ILE A 9 -7.63 -1.88 25.19
CA ILE A 9 -7.97 -1.48 23.83
C ILE A 9 -9.47 -1.56 23.56
N ASN A 10 -10.15 -2.59 24.07
CA ASN A 10 -11.58 -2.82 23.83
C ASN A 10 -12.48 -1.79 24.50
N GLU A 11 -12.08 -1.27 25.65
CA GLU A 11 -12.82 -0.25 26.39
C GLU A 11 -12.53 1.14 25.81
N LYS A 12 -11.25 1.42 25.55
CA LYS A 12 -10.78 2.75 25.10
C LYS A 12 -11.05 3.05 23.64
N SER A 13 -11.09 2.02 22.78
CA SER A 13 -11.45 2.18 21.36
C SER A 13 -12.93 2.48 21.13
N ASN A 14 -13.78 2.43 22.16
CA ASN A 14 -15.19 2.84 22.06
C ASN A 14 -15.38 4.34 22.28
N ASP A 15 -14.41 5.04 22.88
CA ASP A 15 -14.39 6.49 22.95
C ASP A 15 -13.53 7.05 21.82
N SER A 16 -14.18 7.71 20.85
CA SER A 16 -13.53 8.26 19.67
C SER A 16 -12.40 9.25 20.03
N LYS A 17 -12.50 9.97 21.15
CA LYS A 17 -11.43 10.87 21.61
C LYS A 17 -10.20 10.11 22.09
N GLU A 18 -10.38 9.01 22.81
CA GLU A 18 -9.26 8.19 23.27
C GLU A 18 -8.60 7.44 22.10
N ALA A 19 -9.40 6.98 21.14
CA ALA A 19 -8.92 6.38 19.90
C ALA A 19 -8.07 7.37 19.08
N GLU A 20 -8.51 8.63 18.94
CA GLU A 20 -7.78 9.70 18.25
C GLU A 20 -6.44 10.02 18.96
N GLN A 21 -6.47 10.13 20.29
CA GLN A 21 -5.27 10.39 21.09
C GLN A 21 -4.23 9.28 20.93
N LEU A 22 -4.67 8.02 21.03
CA LEU A 22 -3.76 6.91 20.81
C LEU A 22 -3.23 6.93 19.39
N TRP A 23 -4.10 7.03 18.37
CA TRP A 23 -3.67 7.02 16.98
C TRP A 23 -2.55 8.03 16.76
N THR A 24 -2.74 9.25 17.26
CA THR A 24 -1.73 10.31 17.22
C THR A 24 -0.42 9.92 17.93
N GLN A 25 -0.49 9.27 19.10
CA GLN A 25 0.70 8.79 19.80
C GLN A 25 1.46 7.72 19.00
N LEU A 26 0.74 6.79 18.40
CA LEU A 26 1.32 5.73 17.58
C LEU A 26 1.93 6.28 16.30
N GLU A 27 1.24 7.21 15.61
CA GLU A 27 1.80 7.90 14.44
C GLU A 27 3.12 8.58 14.77
N ASN A 28 3.20 9.29 15.91
CA ASN A 28 4.44 9.93 16.34
C ASN A 28 5.56 8.91 16.65
N LEU A 29 5.20 7.78 17.25
CA LEU A 29 6.16 6.71 17.58
C LEU A 29 6.70 6.03 16.30
N THR A 30 5.85 5.80 15.31
CA THR A 30 6.22 5.11 14.06
C THR A 30 6.90 6.03 13.04
N GLN A 31 6.75 7.35 13.16
CA GLN A 31 7.19 8.31 12.17
C GLN A 31 8.66 8.18 11.71
N PRO A 32 9.66 7.92 12.58
CA PRO A 32 11.04 7.73 12.13
C PRO A 32 11.19 6.53 11.18
N TYR A 33 10.50 5.43 11.48
CA TYR A 33 10.55 4.19 10.69
C TYR A 33 9.80 4.31 9.37
N VAL A 34 8.76 5.16 9.32
CA VAL A 34 7.97 5.43 8.11
C VAL A 34 8.86 5.98 6.99
N PHE A 35 9.74 6.93 7.30
CA PHE A 35 10.67 7.49 6.33
C PHE A 35 11.70 6.49 5.86
N GLU A 36 12.26 5.69 6.78
CA GLU A 36 13.24 4.66 6.43
C GLU A 36 12.62 3.61 5.48
N LEU A 37 11.44 3.09 5.82
CA LEU A 37 10.73 2.12 4.98
C LEU A 37 10.32 2.74 3.65
N CYS A 38 9.93 4.02 3.64
CA CYS A 38 9.59 4.75 2.42
C CYS A 38 10.78 4.79 1.45
N GLU A 39 11.99 5.13 1.90
CA GLU A 39 13.16 5.15 1.01
C GLU A 39 13.55 3.74 0.53
N GLN A 40 13.48 2.72 1.41
CA GLN A 40 13.72 1.34 1.01
C GLN A 40 12.74 0.86 -0.07
N LEU A 41 11.45 1.13 0.13
CA LEU A 41 10.41 0.77 -0.82
C LEU A 41 10.44 1.64 -2.06
N ARG A 42 10.87 2.91 -1.99
CA ARG A 42 11.01 3.76 -3.18
C ARG A 42 11.95 3.12 -4.19
N LEU A 43 13.08 2.56 -3.75
CA LEU A 43 14.02 1.87 -4.64
C LEU A 43 13.43 0.63 -5.33
N LEU A 44 12.51 -0.08 -4.66
CA LEU A 44 11.92 -1.32 -5.15
C LEU A 44 10.62 -1.10 -5.95
N LEU A 45 9.78 -0.19 -5.47
CA LEU A 45 8.46 0.13 -5.99
C LEU A 45 8.49 1.29 -6.98
N GLU A 46 9.61 2.03 -7.10
CA GLU A 46 9.82 2.92 -8.23
C GLU A 46 9.47 2.13 -9.50
N PRO A 47 8.65 2.72 -10.40
CA PRO A 47 8.39 2.09 -11.68
C PRO A 47 9.73 2.09 -12.40
N THR A 48 10.51 1.00 -12.29
CA THR A 48 11.92 0.90 -12.71
C THR A 48 12.11 1.71 -13.98
N GLN A 49 12.59 2.96 -13.84
CA GLN A 49 12.29 4.04 -14.78
C GLN A 49 13.15 3.92 -16.03
N ARG A 50 12.93 2.87 -16.82
CA ARG A 50 13.36 2.86 -18.22
C ARG A 50 12.13 3.03 -19.06
N SER A 51 11.90 4.29 -19.48
CA SER A 51 11.07 4.58 -20.64
C SER A 51 11.62 3.76 -21.81
N LYS A 52 11.00 2.61 -22.09
CA LYS A 52 11.39 1.80 -23.25
C LYS A 52 11.04 2.62 -24.49
N TYR A 53 11.96 2.64 -25.44
CA TYR A 53 11.62 3.10 -26.79
C TYR A 53 10.71 2.03 -27.38
N SER A 54 9.44 2.38 -27.57
CA SER A 54 8.44 1.53 -28.22
C SER A 54 8.01 2.19 -29.52
N GLY A 55 7.56 1.40 -30.48
CA GLY A 55 6.93 1.98 -31.66
C GLY A 55 6.97 1.16 -32.94
N ASP A 56 6.21 1.70 -33.88
CA ASP A 56 6.29 1.69 -35.34
C ASP A 56 5.57 3.02 -35.71
N TYR A 57 6.16 4.15 -35.31
CA TYR A 57 5.56 5.49 -35.50
C TYR A 57 6.11 6.15 -36.76
N ARG A 58 5.36 7.09 -37.32
CA ARG A 58 5.80 7.92 -38.46
C ARG A 58 6.93 8.91 -38.13
N THR A 59 7.06 9.29 -36.86
CA THR A 59 8.11 10.20 -36.37
C THR A 59 8.53 9.82 -34.95
N GLY A 60 9.76 10.16 -34.54
CA GLY A 60 10.27 9.86 -33.20
C GLY A 60 11.71 10.30 -33.00
N LYS A 61 12.29 9.97 -31.84
CA LYS A 61 13.67 10.37 -31.49
C LYS A 61 14.72 9.32 -31.86
N ARG A 62 14.30 8.09 -32.14
CA ARG A 62 15.18 6.98 -32.54
C ARG A 62 14.56 6.19 -33.67
N LEU A 63 15.39 5.57 -34.49
CA LEU A 63 14.97 4.66 -35.56
C LEU A 63 14.93 3.22 -35.06
N ASN A 64 13.92 2.47 -35.48
CA ASN A 64 13.87 1.03 -35.34
C ASN A 64 14.78 0.41 -36.41
N MET A 65 16.02 0.09 -36.04
CA MET A 65 17.04 -0.41 -36.98
C MET A 65 16.58 -1.67 -37.75
N LYS A 66 15.70 -2.50 -37.16
CA LYS A 66 15.15 -3.70 -37.82
C LYS A 66 14.19 -3.36 -38.98
N ARG A 67 13.58 -2.18 -38.99
CA ARG A 67 12.58 -1.75 -39.99
C ARG A 67 13.18 -0.96 -41.15
N ILE A 68 14.44 -0.52 -41.06
CA ILE A 68 15.10 0.32 -42.08
C ILE A 68 15.15 -0.39 -43.43
N ILE A 69 15.49 -1.68 -43.44
CA ILE A 69 15.57 -2.46 -44.69
C ILE A 69 14.20 -2.47 -45.40
N SER A 70 13.12 -2.74 -44.68
CA SER A 70 11.76 -2.74 -45.24
C SER A 70 11.30 -1.37 -45.72
N TYR A 71 11.78 -0.28 -45.10
CA TYR A 71 11.47 1.08 -45.52
C TYR A 71 12.15 1.43 -46.84
N ILE A 72 13.46 1.18 -46.95
CA ILE A 72 14.22 1.40 -48.19
C ILE A 72 13.68 0.52 -49.32
N ALA A 73 13.46 -0.78 -49.06
CA ALA A 73 12.92 -1.72 -50.05
C ALA A 73 11.49 -1.39 -50.50
N SER A 74 10.75 -0.59 -49.71
CA SER A 74 9.42 -0.11 -50.07
C SER A 74 9.41 1.20 -50.85
N ASP A 75 10.59 1.71 -51.25
CA ASP A 75 10.74 3.05 -51.83
C ASP A 75 10.15 4.13 -50.91
N PHE A 76 10.57 4.10 -49.64
CA PHE A 76 10.20 5.04 -48.59
C PHE A 76 8.70 5.07 -48.21
N ARG A 77 7.89 4.10 -48.64
CA ARG A 77 6.44 4.05 -48.35
C ARG A 77 6.10 3.54 -46.94
N LYS A 78 6.88 2.60 -46.39
CA LYS A 78 6.66 2.04 -45.03
C LYS A 78 7.28 2.94 -43.95
N ASP A 79 6.76 4.17 -43.84
CA ASP A 79 7.30 5.30 -43.05
C ASP A 79 7.22 5.16 -41.51
N ARG A 80 6.60 4.09 -41.02
CA ARG A 80 6.46 3.76 -39.59
C ARG A 80 7.72 3.13 -39.00
N ILE A 81 8.85 3.83 -39.08
CA ILE A 81 10.17 3.33 -38.66
C ILE A 81 10.69 3.93 -37.35
N TRP A 82 9.92 4.82 -36.73
CA TRP A 82 10.39 5.58 -35.59
C TRP A 82 9.92 4.99 -34.25
N LEU A 83 10.79 5.12 -33.25
CA LEU A 83 10.52 4.79 -31.86
C LEU A 83 10.31 6.07 -31.05
N ARG A 84 9.32 6.04 -30.16
CA ARG A 84 9.05 7.08 -29.16
C ARG A 84 9.24 6.48 -27.77
N ARG A 85 9.54 7.33 -26.79
CA ARG A 85 9.47 6.88 -25.39
C ARG A 85 7.99 6.73 -25.05
N SER A 86 7.54 5.51 -24.72
CA SER A 86 6.23 5.35 -24.12
C SER A 86 6.27 5.90 -22.71
N LYS A 87 5.25 6.65 -22.30
CA LYS A 87 5.07 7.02 -20.89
C LYS A 87 5.05 5.69 -20.10
N PRO A 88 5.95 5.48 -19.11
CA PRO A 88 5.91 4.24 -18.35
C PRO A 88 4.52 4.10 -17.75
N SER A 89 3.91 2.92 -17.87
CA SER A 89 2.73 2.58 -17.11
C SER A 89 3.12 2.66 -15.64
N LYS A 90 2.52 3.58 -14.86
CA LYS A 90 2.61 3.51 -13.40
C LYS A 90 2.16 2.10 -13.01
N ARG A 91 3.00 1.32 -12.34
CA ARG A 91 2.56 0.04 -11.79
C ARG A 91 1.53 0.37 -10.71
N GLN A 92 0.27 -0.01 -10.93
CA GLN A 92 -0.78 0.13 -9.94
C GLN A 92 -0.77 -1.12 -9.07
N TYR A 93 -0.22 -1.02 -7.87
CA TYR A 93 -0.26 -2.11 -6.89
C TYR A 93 -1.58 -2.03 -6.12
N GLN A 94 -2.18 -3.18 -5.85
CA GLN A 94 -3.30 -3.32 -4.92
C GLN A 94 -2.78 -4.14 -3.74
N LEU A 95 -2.78 -3.54 -2.56
CA LEU A 95 -2.25 -4.13 -1.33
C LEU A 95 -3.40 -4.32 -0.34
N ILE A 96 -3.56 -5.53 0.20
CA ILE A 96 -4.53 -5.82 1.25
C ILE A 96 -3.75 -6.27 2.48
N LEU A 97 -3.91 -5.53 3.58
CA LEU A 97 -3.42 -5.92 4.89
C LEU A 97 -4.51 -6.67 5.63
N ALA A 98 -4.26 -7.95 5.93
CA ALA A 98 -5.15 -8.78 6.74
C ALA A 98 -4.61 -8.85 8.17
N ILE A 99 -5.44 -8.50 9.15
CA ILE A 99 -5.08 -8.43 10.56
C ILE A 99 -5.87 -9.48 11.33
N ASP A 100 -5.17 -10.32 12.07
CA ASP A 100 -5.82 -11.28 12.97
C ASP A 100 -6.46 -10.50 14.14
N ASP A 101 -7.76 -10.69 14.32
CA ASP A 101 -8.60 -10.05 15.33
C ASP A 101 -9.11 -11.09 16.35
N SER A 102 -8.46 -12.25 16.43
CA SER A 102 -8.74 -13.31 17.39
C SER A 102 -8.09 -13.09 18.76
N GLN A 103 -8.57 -13.84 19.75
CA GLN A 103 -8.00 -13.88 21.11
C GLN A 103 -6.55 -14.35 21.15
N SER A 104 -6.03 -15.01 20.10
CA SER A 104 -4.60 -15.37 20.05
C SER A 104 -3.70 -14.13 19.99
N MET A 105 -4.25 -13.01 19.51
CA MET A 105 -3.61 -11.70 19.49
C MET A 105 -3.78 -10.95 20.82
N ASP A 106 -4.48 -11.53 21.82
CA ASP A 106 -4.67 -10.95 23.16
C ASP A 106 -3.40 -11.00 24.04
N ASN A 107 -2.26 -10.72 23.42
CA ASN A 107 -0.99 -10.50 24.09
C ASN A 107 -0.56 -9.06 23.84
N LEU A 108 -0.23 -8.35 24.92
CA LEU A 108 0.17 -6.95 24.91
C LEU A 108 1.21 -6.62 23.82
N GLN A 109 2.28 -7.42 23.74
CA GLN A 109 3.36 -7.19 22.79
C GLN A 109 2.94 -7.47 21.35
N VAL A 110 2.05 -8.45 21.14
CA VAL A 110 1.53 -8.79 19.82
C VAL A 110 0.57 -7.71 19.31
N LYS A 111 -0.36 -7.23 20.15
CA LYS A 111 -1.26 -6.10 19.82
C LYS A 111 -0.46 -4.86 19.46
N ARG A 112 0.53 -4.53 20.30
CA ARG A 112 1.42 -3.39 20.10
C ARG A 112 2.08 -3.45 18.73
N LEU A 113 2.76 -4.56 18.43
CA LEU A 113 3.46 -4.73 17.16
C LEU A 113 2.51 -4.72 15.97
N ALA A 114 1.32 -5.33 16.08
CA ALA A 114 0.33 -5.34 15.01
C ALA A 114 -0.15 -3.91 14.67
N LEU A 115 -0.46 -3.11 15.69
CA LEU A 115 -0.94 -1.73 15.52
C LEU A 115 0.16 -0.78 15.03
N GLU A 116 1.36 -0.88 15.60
CA GLU A 116 2.51 -0.11 15.12
C GLU A 116 2.84 -0.46 13.66
N SER A 117 2.78 -1.74 13.29
CA SER A 117 3.00 -2.19 11.91
C SER A 117 1.92 -1.72 10.95
N LEU A 118 0.65 -1.72 11.37
CA LEU A 118 -0.47 -1.17 10.60
C LEU A 118 -0.20 0.30 10.24
N ILE A 119 0.13 1.11 11.25
CA ILE A 119 0.33 2.55 11.09
C ILE A 119 1.56 2.81 10.22
N LEU A 120 2.66 2.11 10.50
CA LEU A 120 3.88 2.17 9.71
C LEU A 120 3.60 1.88 8.23
N LEU A 121 2.96 0.76 7.92
CA LEU A 121 2.63 0.38 6.54
C LEU A 121 1.65 1.37 5.89
N GLY A 122 0.58 1.74 6.58
CA GLY A 122 -0.43 2.65 6.05
C GLY A 122 0.16 4.02 5.72
N GLN A 123 0.97 4.59 6.61
CA GLN A 123 1.63 5.88 6.38
C GLN A 123 2.68 5.80 5.28
N THR A 124 3.53 4.76 5.27
CA THR A 124 4.55 4.60 4.23
C THR A 124 3.93 4.43 2.84
N LEU A 125 2.90 3.60 2.70
CA LEU A 125 2.24 3.37 1.40
C LEU A 125 1.51 4.63 0.90
N ASN A 126 0.93 5.41 1.82
CA ASN A 126 0.33 6.70 1.51
C ASN A 126 1.39 7.71 1.01
N LEU A 127 2.55 7.80 1.66
CA LEU A 127 3.66 8.67 1.22
C LEU A 127 4.26 8.27 -0.13
N LEU A 128 4.27 6.97 -0.44
CA LEU A 128 4.80 6.44 -1.69
C LEU A 128 3.84 6.55 -2.89
N ASP A 129 2.59 7.01 -2.69
CA ASP A 129 1.55 7.04 -3.72
C ASP A 129 1.36 5.65 -4.39
N VAL A 130 1.41 4.58 -3.58
CA VAL A 130 1.28 3.21 -4.05
C VAL A 130 -0.19 2.89 -4.28
N GLY A 131 -0.64 3.02 -5.53
CA GLY A 131 -1.90 2.46 -6.04
C GLY A 131 -3.07 2.45 -5.05
N GLN A 132 -3.52 1.26 -4.64
CA GLN A 132 -4.66 1.05 -3.74
C GLN A 132 -4.25 0.23 -2.52
N PHE A 133 -4.72 0.64 -1.33
CA PHE A 133 -4.41 -0.01 -0.05
C PHE A 133 -5.69 -0.27 0.76
N GLY A 134 -5.96 -1.54 1.07
CA GLY A 134 -7.12 -2.00 1.82
C GLY A 134 -6.71 -2.71 3.10
N ILE A 135 -7.59 -2.69 4.09
CA ILE A 135 -7.37 -3.32 5.40
C ILE A 135 -8.58 -4.18 5.73
N VAL A 136 -8.34 -5.43 6.12
CA VAL A 136 -9.36 -6.37 6.56
C VAL A 136 -8.95 -6.97 7.91
N SER A 137 -9.91 -7.16 8.82
CA SER A 137 -9.72 -8.03 9.97
C SER A 137 -10.24 -9.43 9.67
N PHE A 138 -9.61 -10.44 10.23
CA PHE A 138 -10.03 -11.83 10.15
C PHE A 138 -9.93 -12.51 11.51
N GLY A 139 -10.69 -13.59 11.68
CA GLY A 139 -10.83 -14.33 12.92
C GLY A 139 -11.94 -15.36 12.72
N GLN A 140 -12.97 -15.32 13.55
CA GLN A 140 -14.21 -16.06 13.30
C GLN A 140 -15.01 -15.42 12.17
N TYR A 141 -14.90 -14.10 12.01
CA TYR A 141 -15.53 -13.32 10.97
C TYR A 141 -14.49 -12.48 10.24
N ILE A 142 -14.73 -12.26 8.94
CA ILE A 142 -13.91 -11.35 8.13
C ILE A 142 -14.66 -10.03 8.01
N THR A 143 -14.03 -8.94 8.43
CA THR A 143 -14.60 -7.60 8.35
C THR A 143 -13.71 -6.69 7.52
N MET A 144 -14.30 -5.98 6.56
CA MET A 144 -13.58 -4.95 5.82
C MET A 144 -13.46 -3.69 6.69
N LEU A 145 -12.24 -3.36 7.09
CA LEU A 145 -11.96 -2.17 7.89
C LEU A 145 -11.78 -0.94 6.99
N GLN A 146 -11.03 -1.09 5.90
CA GLN A 146 -10.85 -0.08 4.85
C GLN A 146 -10.90 -0.72 3.46
N PRO A 147 -11.80 -0.28 2.56
CA PRO A 147 -11.81 -0.71 1.16
C PRO A 147 -10.59 -0.22 0.37
N LEU A 148 -10.16 -0.99 -0.64
CA LEU A 148 -9.06 -0.61 -1.56
C LEU A 148 -9.28 0.72 -2.30
N SER A 149 -10.54 1.12 -2.50
CA SER A 149 -10.90 2.38 -3.18
C SER A 149 -10.75 3.62 -2.30
N GLN A 150 -10.55 3.45 -0.99
CA GLN A 150 -10.44 4.55 -0.03
C GLN A 150 -8.97 4.83 0.26
N ASN A 151 -8.58 6.11 0.24
CA ASN A 151 -7.21 6.51 0.58
C ASN A 151 -7.00 6.39 2.09
N PHE A 152 -5.84 5.89 2.50
CA PHE A 152 -5.48 5.84 3.91
C PHE A 152 -5.14 7.25 4.42
N ASN A 153 -5.77 7.64 5.52
CA ASN A 153 -5.53 8.93 6.18
C ASN A 153 -5.75 8.78 7.69
N HIS A 154 -5.43 9.84 8.44
CA HIS A 154 -5.55 9.85 9.90
C HIS A 154 -6.95 9.45 10.40
N GLN A 155 -8.01 10.00 9.81
CA GLN A 155 -9.40 9.71 10.22
C GLN A 155 -9.80 8.25 9.95
N ASN A 156 -9.44 7.71 8.79
CA ASN A 156 -9.73 6.33 8.43
C ASN A 156 -8.94 5.37 9.33
N GLY A 157 -7.70 5.74 9.69
CA GLY A 157 -6.89 5.02 10.66
C GLY A 157 -7.56 4.86 12.02
N ILE A 158 -8.11 5.96 12.55
CA ILE A 158 -8.89 5.92 13.80
C ILE A 158 -10.09 4.96 13.66
N GLN A 159 -10.84 5.02 12.56
CA GLN A 159 -11.97 4.10 12.34
C GLN A 159 -11.55 2.63 12.24
N VAL A 160 -10.38 2.34 11.69
CA VAL A 160 -9.80 0.99 11.66
C VAL A 160 -9.50 0.53 13.09
N LEU A 161 -8.90 1.40 13.90
CA LEU A 161 -8.56 1.14 15.30
C LEU A 161 -9.79 0.94 16.18
N GLU A 162 -10.85 1.73 15.98
CA GLU A 162 -12.13 1.59 16.68
C GLU A 162 -12.80 0.22 16.45
N ARG A 163 -12.49 -0.45 15.33
CA ARG A 163 -13.09 -1.72 14.92
C ARG A 163 -12.25 -2.96 15.24
N LEU A 164 -10.96 -2.79 15.54
CA LEU A 164 -10.08 -3.88 15.96
C LEU A 164 -10.23 -4.13 17.47
N LYS A 165 -10.61 -5.35 17.85
CA LYS A 165 -10.91 -5.72 19.25
C LYS A 165 -10.07 -6.88 19.77
N PHE A 166 -9.48 -7.68 18.88
CA PHE A 166 -8.64 -8.83 19.23
C PHE A 166 -9.34 -9.82 20.19
N ASP A 167 -10.67 -9.98 20.05
CA ASP A 167 -11.50 -10.72 21.00
C ASP A 167 -12.26 -11.90 20.36
N GLN A 168 -12.08 -12.14 19.05
CA GLN A 168 -12.78 -13.22 18.35
C GLN A 168 -12.31 -14.59 18.83
N THR A 169 -13.26 -15.51 19.10
CA THR A 169 -12.97 -16.79 19.77
C THR A 169 -12.28 -17.84 18.90
N LYS A 170 -12.32 -17.69 17.57
CA LYS A 170 -11.75 -18.63 16.61
C LYS A 170 -10.99 -17.85 15.55
N THR A 171 -10.07 -18.54 14.87
CA THR A 171 -9.43 -18.04 13.65
C THR A 171 -9.77 -19.03 12.54
N LEU A 172 -10.66 -18.62 11.64
CA LEU A 172 -11.03 -19.39 10.46
C LEU A 172 -10.11 -18.99 9.32
N LEU A 173 -9.00 -19.70 9.21
CA LEU A 173 -8.22 -19.72 7.98
C LEU A 173 -8.87 -20.71 7.03
N ALA A 174 -8.95 -20.39 5.74
CA ALA A 174 -9.49 -21.31 4.76
C ALA A 174 -8.68 -22.62 4.77
N ASP A 175 -9.38 -23.76 4.79
CA ASP A 175 -8.80 -25.10 4.63
C ASP A 175 -8.12 -25.27 3.26
#